data_AF-A0A0F3QJL7-F1
#
_entry.id   AF-A0A0F3QJL7-F1
#
_cell.length_a   1.000
_cell.length_b   1.000
_cell.length_c   1.000
_cell.angle_alpha   90.00
_cell.angle_beta   90.00
_cell.angle_gamma   90.00
#
_symmetry.space_group_name_H-M   'P 1'
#
loop_
_entity.id
_entity.type
_entity.pdbx_description
1 polymer ?
#
loop_
_entity_poly.entity_id
_entity_poly.type
_entity_poly.pdbx_seq_one_letter_code
_entity_poly.pdbx_strand_id
1 'polypeptide(L)'
;MLNYKLMEFFDGEPEIVPDIAIKEEPDPHYIGHRKRVKERFVTSGAANFSDYELLELMLFSSIPRKDVKPLAKKLLENFNSITDLINIDKERLLSISGTNENLYINFAIVRELINRALKQKIINKNIIASWGSLIDYLKVNMGNMRLEQFRVLFLNKKIF
;
A
#
# COMPACT_ATOMS: atom_id res chain seq x y z
N MET A 1 -18.01 42.32 -4.93
CA MET A 1 -16.64 42.87 -4.99
C MET A 1 -15.74 41.80 -5.60
N LEU A 2 -15.45 41.89 -6.90
CA LEU A 2 -14.49 41.00 -7.57
C LEU A 2 -13.08 41.55 -7.37
N ASN A 3 -12.15 40.70 -6.94
CA ASN A 3 -10.73 41.01 -6.80
C ASN A 3 -10.05 40.84 -8.16
N TYR A 4 -9.58 41.93 -8.75
CA TYR A 4 -8.73 41.89 -9.95
C TYR A 4 -7.27 41.98 -9.52
N LYS A 5 -6.49 40.94 -9.81
CA LYS A 5 -5.04 40.96 -9.65
C LYS A 5 -4.44 41.45 -10.97
N LEU A 6 -3.92 42.67 -10.97
CA LEU A 6 -3.22 43.29 -12.09
C LEU A 6 -1.96 42.48 -12.45
N MET A 7 -1.92 41.95 -13.67
CA MET A 7 -0.70 41.50 -14.34
C MET A 7 -0.55 42.40 -15.57
N GLU A 8 0.43 43.28 -15.55
CA GLU A 8 0.73 44.20 -16.66
C GLU A 8 1.39 43.45 -17.83
N PHE A 9 0.88 43.62 -19.05
CA PHE A 9 1.64 43.43 -20.29
C PHE A 9 1.13 44.37 -21.41
N PHE A 10 2.05 45.23 -21.86
CA PHE A 10 2.33 45.79 -23.20
C PHE A 10 1.21 45.99 -24.26
N ASP A 11 1.11 47.25 -24.70
CA ASP A 11 0.65 47.82 -25.99
C ASP A 11 -0.02 46.87 -27.00
N GLY A 12 -1.35 46.86 -26.98
CA GLY A 12 -2.25 46.32 -28.00
C GLY A 12 -3.70 46.56 -27.56
N GLU A 13 -4.59 46.97 -28.47
CA GLU A 13 -5.98 47.32 -28.14
C GLU A 13 -6.68 46.24 -27.29
N PRO A 14 -7.56 46.62 -26.34
CA PRO A 14 -8.22 45.66 -25.45
C PRO A 14 -9.15 44.75 -26.25
N GLU A 15 -8.67 43.56 -26.59
CA GLU A 15 -9.50 42.51 -27.16
C GLU A 15 -10.43 42.00 -26.07
N ILE A 16 -11.74 42.14 -26.29
CA ILE A 16 -12.77 41.63 -25.38
C ILE A 16 -12.73 40.10 -25.48
N VAL A 17 -11.92 39.47 -24.63
CA VAL A 17 -11.95 38.03 -24.46
C VAL A 17 -13.31 37.68 -23.84
N PRO A 18 -14.16 36.90 -24.52
CA PRO A 18 -15.46 36.52 -23.96
C PRO A 18 -15.22 35.81 -22.62
N ASP A 19 -16.05 36.14 -21.63
CA ASP A 19 -16.03 35.54 -20.30
C ASP A 19 -16.29 34.03 -20.47
N ILE A 20 -15.21 33.25 -20.60
CA ILE A 20 -15.28 31.81 -20.71
C ILE A 20 -15.69 31.34 -19.32
N ALA A 21 -16.99 31.20 -19.10
CA ALA A 21 -17.51 30.58 -17.89
C ALA A 21 -16.81 29.22 -17.75
N ILE A 22 -15.84 29.15 -16.83
CA ILE A 22 -15.20 27.90 -16.45
C ILE A 22 -16.33 27.08 -15.83
N LYS A 23 -16.87 26.17 -16.62
CA LYS A 23 -17.88 25.23 -16.17
C LYS A 23 -17.15 24.35 -15.16
N GLU A 24 -17.35 24.62 -13.87
CA GLU A 24 -16.85 23.76 -12.80
C GLU A 24 -17.49 22.37 -13.00
N GLU A 25 -16.77 21.48 -13.70
CA GLU A 25 -17.17 20.09 -13.76
C GLU A 25 -17.17 19.54 -12.32
N PRO A 26 -18.24 18.86 -11.89
CA PRO A 26 -18.33 18.36 -10.54
C PRO A 26 -17.13 17.46 -10.24
N ASP A 27 -16.46 17.73 -9.13
CA ASP A 27 -15.30 16.97 -8.68
C ASP A 27 -15.60 15.47 -8.77
N PRO A 28 -14.71 14.68 -9.41
CA PRO A 28 -14.96 13.26 -9.59
C PRO A 28 -15.29 12.55 -8.27
N HIS A 29 -16.37 11.77 -8.25
CA HIS A 29 -16.94 11.13 -7.05
C HIS A 29 -15.90 10.36 -6.20
N TYR A 30 -14.84 9.82 -6.83
CA TYR A 30 -13.76 9.11 -6.14
C TYR A 30 -12.87 10.01 -5.25
N ILE A 31 -12.80 11.32 -5.50
CA ILE A 31 -12.03 12.27 -4.68
C ILE A 31 -12.66 12.40 -3.29
N GLY A 32 -13.98 12.57 -3.23
CA GLY A 32 -14.73 12.60 -1.97
C GLY A 32 -14.64 11.27 -1.21
N HIS A 33 -14.66 10.14 -1.94
CA HIS A 33 -14.48 8.81 -1.34
C HIS A 33 -13.08 8.68 -0.68
N ARG A 34 -12.00 9.04 -1.38
CA ARG A 34 -10.63 9.00 -0.84
C ARG A 34 -10.50 9.79 0.47
N LYS A 35 -11.06 10.99 0.53
CA LYS A 35 -11.01 11.84 1.73
C LYS A 35 -11.72 11.16 2.91
N ARG A 36 -12.95 10.69 2.69
CA ARG A 36 -13.76 10.01 3.72
C ARG A 36 -13.09 8.75 4.27
N VAL A 37 -12.50 7.92 3.42
CA VAL A 37 -11.82 6.68 3.85
C VAL A 37 -10.58 7.00 4.70
N LYS A 38 -9.79 8.01 4.32
CA LYS A 38 -8.64 8.46 5.13
C LYS A 38 -9.04 9.04 6.48
N GLU A 39 -10.08 9.88 6.52
CA GLU A 39 -10.63 10.43 7.77
C GLU A 39 -11.14 9.33 8.69
N ARG A 40 -11.85 8.34 8.12
CA ARG A 40 -12.31 7.18 8.86
C ARG A 40 -11.13 6.35 9.41
N PHE A 41 -10.03 6.24 8.67
CA PHE A 41 -8.85 5.50 9.12
C PHE A 41 -8.21 6.13 10.36
N VAL A 42 -8.12 7.46 10.38
CA VAL A 42 -7.59 8.21 11.53
C VAL A 42 -8.51 8.11 12.74
N THR A 43 -9.82 8.16 12.54
CA THR A 43 -10.81 8.17 13.63
C THR A 43 -11.13 6.79 14.20
N SER A 44 -11.23 5.77 13.34
CA SER A 44 -11.65 4.42 13.71
C SER A 44 -10.48 3.45 13.89
N GLY A 45 -9.29 3.77 13.36
CA GLY A 45 -8.13 2.88 13.39
C GLY A 45 -8.22 1.70 12.42
N ALA A 46 -7.06 1.11 12.13
CA ALA A 46 -6.90 0.08 11.10
C ALA A 46 -7.70 -1.22 11.37
N ALA A 47 -7.95 -1.57 12.63
CA ALA A 47 -8.65 -2.81 13.01
C ALA A 47 -10.12 -2.84 12.56
N ASN A 48 -10.71 -1.69 12.26
CA ASN A 48 -12.10 -1.56 11.83
C ASN A 48 -12.27 -1.50 10.30
N PHE A 49 -11.20 -1.85 9.56
CA PHE A 49 -11.20 -1.84 8.09
C PHE A 49 -11.16 -3.27 7.58
N SER A 50 -11.90 -3.52 6.51
CA SER A 50 -11.74 -4.77 5.77
C SER A 50 -10.42 -4.77 4.99
N ASP A 51 -10.01 -5.96 4.56
CA ASP A 51 -8.83 -6.17 3.71
C ASP A 51 -8.84 -5.29 2.45
N TYR A 52 -10.00 -5.15 1.79
CA TYR A 52 -10.11 -4.33 0.58
C TYR A 52 -9.99 -2.84 0.87
N GLU A 53 -10.50 -2.36 2.01
CA GLU A 53 -10.41 -0.95 2.39
C GLU A 53 -8.98 -0.58 2.83
N LEU A 54 -8.26 -1.50 3.49
CA LEU A 54 -6.83 -1.35 3.77
C LEU A 54 -6.01 -1.29 2.48
N LEU A 55 -6.35 -2.14 1.50
CA LEU A 55 -5.71 -2.14 0.20
C LEU A 55 -6.02 -0.86 -0.59
N GLU A 56 -7.25 -0.35 -0.55
CA GLU A 56 -7.61 0.96 -1.13
C GLU A 56 -6.73 2.09 -0.58
N LEU A 57 -6.54 2.13 0.74
CA LEU A 57 -5.68 3.13 1.39
C LEU A 57 -4.24 3.06 0.90
N MET A 58 -3.71 1.86 0.71
CA MET A 58 -2.38 1.64 0.15
C MET A 58 -2.31 2.06 -1.33
N LEU A 59 -3.32 1.73 -2.13
CA LEU A 59 -3.40 2.10 -3.54
C LEU A 59 -3.52 3.61 -3.74
N PHE A 60 -4.12 4.33 -2.79
CA PHE A 60 -4.20 5.79 -2.87
C PHE A 60 -2.83 6.46 -2.93
N SER A 61 -1.80 5.91 -2.28
CA SER A 61 -0.45 6.47 -2.32
C SER A 61 0.30 6.10 -3.61
N SER A 62 0.05 4.90 -4.14
CA SER A 62 0.69 4.42 -5.37
C SER A 62 0.05 4.97 -6.66
N ILE A 63 -1.26 5.22 -6.65
CA ILE A 63 -2.06 5.56 -7.84
C ILE A 63 -2.86 6.84 -7.55
N PRO A 64 -2.37 8.02 -7.97
CA PRO A 64 -3.06 9.29 -7.77
C PRO A 64 -4.23 9.46 -8.75
N ARG A 65 -5.27 10.17 -8.31
CA ARG A 65 -6.38 10.69 -9.15
C ARG A 65 -7.11 9.62 -10.00
N LYS A 66 -7.25 8.40 -9.48
CA LYS A 66 -8.05 7.33 -10.08
C LYS A 66 -8.95 6.67 -9.03
N ASP A 67 -10.06 6.10 -9.49
CA ASP A 67 -10.84 5.17 -8.68
C ASP A 67 -10.08 3.85 -8.55
N VAL A 68 -9.65 3.54 -7.33
CA VAL A 68 -8.86 2.34 -7.01
C VAL A 68 -9.70 1.24 -6.36
N LYS A 69 -10.97 1.51 -6.04
CA LYS A 69 -11.86 0.54 -5.41
C LYS A 69 -12.06 -0.72 -6.26
N PRO A 70 -12.33 -0.62 -7.59
CA PRO A 70 -12.41 -1.80 -8.44
C PRO A 70 -11.09 -2.58 -8.49
N LEU A 71 -9.96 -1.87 -8.49
CA LEU A 71 -8.64 -2.49 -8.51
C LEU A 71 -8.34 -3.23 -7.20
N ALA A 72 -8.69 -2.66 -6.04
CA ALA A 72 -8.51 -3.30 -4.74
C ALA A 72 -9.28 -4.62 -4.67
N LYS A 73 -10.55 -4.62 -5.07
CA LYS A 73 -11.38 -5.83 -5.12
C LYS A 73 -10.80 -6.86 -6.08
N LYS A 74 -10.48 -6.44 -7.30
CA LYS A 74 -9.88 -7.33 -8.31
C LYS A 74 -8.58 -7.96 -7.80
N LEU A 75 -7.71 -7.20 -7.15
CA LEU A 75 -6.49 -7.75 -6.57
C LEU A 75 -6.84 -8.83 -5.55
N LEU A 76 -7.71 -8.56 -4.57
CA LEU A 76 -8.07 -9.55 -3.56
C LEU A 76 -8.78 -10.79 -4.12
N GLU A 77 -9.55 -10.66 -5.19
CA GLU A 77 -10.19 -11.80 -5.86
C GLU A 77 -9.18 -12.70 -6.60
N ASN A 78 -8.07 -12.13 -7.09
CA ASN A 78 -7.05 -12.87 -7.84
C ASN A 78 -5.99 -13.56 -6.95
N PHE A 79 -6.02 -13.33 -5.64
CA PHE A 79 -5.07 -13.91 -4.69
C PHE A 79 -5.82 -14.60 -3.54
N ASN A 80 -5.30 -15.76 -3.10
CA ASN A 80 -5.94 -16.53 -2.03
C ASN A 80 -5.84 -15.84 -0.67
N SER A 81 -4.87 -14.94 -0.48
CA SER A 81 -4.65 -14.19 0.75
C SER A 81 -3.93 -12.86 0.51
N ILE A 82 -4.02 -11.93 1.47
CA ILE A 82 -3.18 -10.71 1.50
C ILE A 82 -1.70 -11.08 1.47
N THR A 83 -1.32 -12.16 2.15
CA THR A 83 0.07 -12.63 2.17
C THR A 83 0.54 -12.98 0.75
N ASP A 84 -0.28 -13.65 -0.05
CA ASP A 84 0.07 -13.98 -1.44
C ASP A 84 0.17 -12.73 -2.31
N LEU A 85 -0.73 -11.76 -2.11
CA LEU A 85 -0.71 -10.49 -2.83
C LEU A 85 0.56 -9.67 -2.51
N ILE A 86 0.94 -9.55 -1.25
CA ILE A 86 2.16 -8.82 -0.84
C ILE A 86 3.42 -9.57 -1.31
N ASN A 87 3.35 -10.90 -1.43
CA ASN A 87 4.46 -11.73 -1.86
C ASN A 87 4.61 -11.89 -3.38
N ILE A 88 3.72 -11.28 -4.17
CA ILE A 88 3.73 -11.35 -5.63
C ILE A 88 5.06 -10.91 -6.24
N ASP A 89 5.44 -11.54 -7.35
CA ASP A 89 6.57 -11.12 -8.18
C ASP A 89 6.22 -9.87 -9.02
N LYS A 90 7.26 -9.15 -9.44
CA LYS A 90 7.11 -7.86 -10.12
C LYS A 90 6.37 -8.02 -11.45
N GLU A 91 6.78 -9.00 -12.24
CA GLU A 91 6.27 -9.25 -13.58
C GLU A 91 4.78 -9.60 -13.54
N ARG A 92 4.39 -10.48 -12.62
CA ARG A 92 2.99 -10.86 -12.41
C ARG A 92 2.16 -9.69 -11.91
N LEU A 93 2.66 -8.85 -11.00
CA LEU A 93 1.89 -7.67 -10.58
C LEU A 93 1.63 -6.73 -11.74
N LEU A 94 2.69 -6.38 -12.50
CA LEU A 94 2.61 -5.43 -13.61
C LEU A 94 1.78 -5.94 -14.79
N SER A 95 1.56 -7.25 -14.91
CA SER A 95 0.61 -7.83 -15.88
C SER A 95 -0.85 -7.47 -15.58
N ILE A 96 -1.17 -7.05 -14.35
CA ILE A 96 -2.53 -6.69 -13.93
C ILE A 96 -2.79 -5.23 -14.31
N SER A 97 -3.76 -5.02 -15.21
CA SER A 97 -4.20 -3.68 -15.62
C SER A 97 -4.57 -2.80 -14.42
N GLY A 98 -4.03 -1.58 -14.40
CA GLY A 98 -4.22 -0.60 -13.34
C GLY A 98 -3.14 -0.60 -12.26
N THR A 99 -2.25 -1.59 -12.22
CA THR A 99 -1.09 -1.60 -11.32
C THR A 99 0.09 -0.80 -11.87
N ASN A 100 1.07 -0.49 -11.02
CA ASN A 100 2.28 0.21 -11.39
C ASN A 100 3.47 -0.21 -10.51
N GLU A 101 4.67 0.24 -10.89
CA GLU A 101 5.90 -0.07 -10.15
C GLU A 101 5.90 0.47 -8.71
N ASN A 102 5.26 1.62 -8.47
CA ASN A 102 5.12 2.18 -7.12
C ASN A 102 4.33 1.25 -6.18
N LEU A 103 3.31 0.57 -6.69
CA LEU A 103 2.57 -0.42 -5.93
C LEU A 103 3.45 -1.63 -5.58
N TYR A 104 4.24 -2.11 -6.53
CA TYR A 104 5.22 -3.18 -6.28
C TYR A 104 6.22 -2.80 -5.18
N ILE A 105 6.81 -1.59 -5.29
CA ILE A 105 7.76 -1.07 -4.30
C ILE A 105 7.11 -1.01 -2.91
N ASN A 106 5.87 -0.53 -2.83
CA ASN A 106 5.15 -0.48 -1.56
C ASN A 106 4.92 -1.87 -0.96
N PHE A 107 4.54 -2.88 -1.75
CA PHE A 107 4.45 -4.27 -1.26
C PHE A 107 5.81 -4.81 -0.80
N ALA A 108 6.87 -4.53 -1.56
CA ALA A 108 8.23 -4.95 -1.19
C ALA A 108 8.70 -4.30 0.13
N ILE A 109 8.41 -3.02 0.35
CA ILE A 109 8.70 -2.31 1.60
C ILE A 109 7.93 -2.95 2.76
N VAL A 110 6.61 -3.15 2.62
CA VAL A 110 5.78 -3.77 3.66
C VAL A 110 6.30 -5.15 4.04
N ARG A 111 6.60 -5.99 3.04
CA ARG A 111 7.18 -7.33 3.22
C ARG A 111 8.51 -7.28 3.98
N GLU A 112 9.42 -6.37 3.60
CA GLU A 112 10.72 -6.24 4.28
C GLU A 112 10.56 -5.71 5.71
N LEU A 113 9.67 -4.77 5.96
CA LEU A 113 9.36 -4.28 7.31
C LEU A 113 8.79 -5.39 8.20
N ILE A 114 7.87 -6.19 7.69
CA ILE A 114 7.34 -7.36 8.41
C ILE A 114 8.48 -8.34 8.71
N ASN A 115 9.31 -8.67 7.73
CA ASN A 115 10.45 -9.58 7.91
C ASN A 115 11.42 -9.05 8.97
N ARG A 116 11.75 -7.76 8.96
CA ARG A 116 12.63 -7.13 9.97
C ARG A 116 11.99 -7.12 11.34
N ALA A 117 10.71 -6.76 11.45
CA ALA A 117 10.01 -6.75 12.73
C ALA A 117 9.94 -8.14 13.35
N LEU A 118 9.67 -9.17 12.55
CA LEU A 118 9.69 -10.57 12.99
C LEU A 118 11.11 -11.01 13.38
N LYS A 119 12.13 -10.70 12.56
CA LYS A 119 13.54 -10.98 12.89
C LYS A 119 14.03 -10.27 14.15
N GLN A 120 13.62 -9.02 14.40
CA GLN A 120 13.96 -8.30 15.62
C GLN A 120 13.31 -8.92 16.85
N LYS A 121 12.04 -9.34 16.73
CA LYS A 121 11.42 -10.16 17.77
C LYS A 121 12.28 -11.37 18.04
N ILE A 122 12.81 -12.02 16.99
CA ILE A 122 13.69 -13.21 17.00
C ILE A 122 15.09 -12.99 17.64
N ILE A 123 15.72 -11.85 17.39
CA ILE A 123 17.12 -11.62 17.79
C ILE A 123 17.22 -11.16 19.25
N ASN A 124 16.22 -10.45 19.76
CA ASN A 124 16.26 -9.83 21.09
C ASN A 124 15.58 -10.63 22.21
N LYS A 125 15.17 -11.87 21.96
CA LYS A 125 14.76 -12.80 23.02
C LYS A 125 15.40 -14.17 22.77
N ASN A 126 15.70 -14.91 23.84
CA ASN A 126 15.90 -16.36 23.79
C ASN A 126 14.60 -17.02 23.29
N ILE A 127 14.39 -17.04 21.97
CA ILE A 127 13.07 -17.42 21.40
C ILE A 127 12.97 -18.86 21.10
N ILE A 128 14.10 -19.52 20.91
CA ILE A 128 14.12 -20.96 20.91
C ILE A 128 14.11 -21.44 22.37
N ALA A 129 13.11 -20.98 23.14
CA ALA A 129 12.77 -21.42 24.49
C ALA A 129 11.63 -22.43 24.50
N SER A 130 11.11 -22.77 23.31
CA SER A 130 10.17 -23.86 23.13
C SER A 130 10.24 -24.38 21.70
N TRP A 131 9.76 -25.60 21.50
CA TRP A 131 9.62 -26.21 20.18
C TRP A 131 8.67 -25.41 19.27
N GLY A 132 7.59 -24.86 19.82
CA GLY A 132 6.63 -24.05 19.07
C GLY A 132 7.27 -22.80 18.45
N SER A 133 8.03 -22.06 19.27
CA SER A 133 8.75 -20.87 18.81
C SER A 133 9.82 -21.16 17.75
N LEU A 134 10.43 -22.35 17.80
CA LEU A 134 11.37 -22.80 16.77
C LEU A 134 10.66 -23.02 15.43
N ILE A 135 9.51 -23.70 15.47
CA ILE A 135 8.70 -23.96 14.27
C ILE A 135 8.19 -22.65 13.67
N ASP A 136 7.75 -21.70 14.49
CA ASP A 136 7.31 -20.38 14.01
C ASP A 136 8.47 -19.59 13.36
N TYR A 137 9.66 -19.63 13.96
CA TYR A 137 10.87 -19.05 13.37
C TYR A 137 11.16 -19.62 11.97
N LEU A 138 11.11 -20.94 11.85
CA LEU A 138 11.37 -21.65 10.58
C LEU A 138 10.29 -21.33 9.55
N LYS A 139 9.00 -21.35 9.93
CA LYS A 139 7.90 -20.98 9.03
C LYS A 139 8.04 -19.56 8.52
N VAL A 140 8.41 -18.61 9.37
CA VAL A 140 8.62 -17.22 8.96
C VAL A 140 9.84 -17.05 8.05
N ASN A 141 10.98 -17.67 8.40
CA ASN A 141 12.20 -17.48 7.61
C ASN A 141 12.26 -18.35 6.35
N MET A 142 11.54 -19.46 6.28
CA MET A 142 11.65 -20.45 5.21
C MET A 142 10.34 -20.73 4.48
N GLY A 143 9.17 -20.47 5.07
CA GLY A 143 7.87 -20.92 4.54
C GLY A 143 7.53 -20.41 3.14
N ASN A 144 8.09 -19.27 2.74
CA ASN A 144 7.84 -18.66 1.43
C ASN A 144 9.07 -18.70 0.50
N MET A 145 10.12 -19.46 0.85
CA MET A 145 11.32 -19.56 0.01
C MET A 145 11.13 -20.62 -1.08
N ARG A 146 11.43 -20.27 -2.34
CA ARG A 146 11.28 -21.16 -3.51
C ARG A 146 12.43 -22.16 -3.68
N LEU A 147 13.53 -21.98 -2.97
CA LEU A 147 14.70 -22.84 -3.03
C LEU A 147 14.83 -23.61 -1.70
N GLU A 148 15.15 -24.89 -1.79
CA GLU A 148 15.45 -25.70 -0.61
C GLU A 148 16.68 -25.16 0.11
N GLN A 149 16.58 -25.08 1.44
CA GLN A 149 17.68 -24.64 2.29
C GLN A 149 17.91 -25.65 3.40
N PHE A 150 19.14 -26.14 3.50
CA PHE A 150 19.62 -26.89 4.64
C PHE A 150 20.22 -25.93 5.67
N ARG A 151 19.75 -25.99 6.92
CA ARG A 151 20.22 -25.12 8.01
C ARG A 151 20.52 -25.94 9.25
N VAL A 152 21.63 -25.61 9.92
CA VAL A 152 22.02 -26.20 11.19
C VAL A 152 21.79 -25.18 12.30
N LEU A 153 21.06 -25.58 13.33
CA LEU A 153 20.72 -24.76 14.48
C LEU A 153 21.41 -25.33 15.72
N PHE A 154 22.22 -24.51 16.39
CA PHE A 154 22.85 -24.88 17.66
C PHE A 154 21.99 -24.39 18.81
N LEU A 155 21.35 -25.32 19.52
CA LEU A 155 20.47 -25.02 20.66
C LEU A 155 21.19 -25.27 21.98
N ASN A 156 20.96 -24.39 22.96
CA ASN A 156 21.49 -24.56 24.30
C ASN A 156 20.48 -25.27 25.19
N LYS A 157 20.89 -26.39 25.79
CA LYS A 157 20.05 -27.26 26.64
C LYS A 157 19.53 -26.57 27.90
N LYS A 158 20.10 -25.43 28.32
CA LYS A 158 19.61 -24.68 29.50
C LYS A 158 18.25 -23.99 29.30
N ILE A 159 17.76 -23.92 28.07
CA ILE A 159 16.57 -23.16 27.67
C ILE A 159 15.46 -24.10 27.12
N PHE A 160 15.70 -25.42 27.12
CA PHE A 160 14.81 -26.48 26.64
C PHE A 160 14.58 -27.56 27.70
#